data_AF-R5JSD3-F1
#
_entry.id   AF-R5JSD3-F1
#
_cell.length_a   1.000
_cell.length_b   1.000
_cell.length_c   1.000
_cell.angle_alpha   90.00
_cell.angle_beta   90.00
_cell.angle_gamma   90.00
#
_symmetry.space_group_name_H-M   'P 1'
#
loop_
_entity.id
_entity.type
_entity.pdbx_description
1 polymer ?
#
loop_
_entity_poly.entity_id
_entity_poly.type
_entity_poly.pdbx_seq_one_letter_code
_entity_poly.pdbx_strand_id
1 'polypeptide(L)' 'MKNKNLYRFYYYSNIIVNRIFWGYFLVMAIYRFFISKDIPLLLSYLFFLLLGMYLGYKLARCAYDYLKNNNGKQY' A
#
# COMPACT_ATOMS: atom_id res chain seq x y z
N MET A 1 -7.97 -16.96 19.40
CA MET A 1 -7.12 -15.84 19.87
C MET A 1 -6.02 -15.45 18.86
N LYS A 2 -5.33 -16.42 18.22
CA LYS A 2 -4.31 -16.17 17.15
C LYS A 2 -4.82 -15.33 15.95
N ASN A 3 -6.04 -15.59 15.46
CA ASN A 3 -6.55 -14.92 14.25
C ASN A 3 -6.82 -13.42 14.42
N LYS A 4 -7.16 -12.97 15.64
CA LYS A 4 -7.41 -11.54 15.93
C LYS A 4 -6.14 -10.69 15.83
N ASN A 5 -4.99 -11.25 16.24
CA ASN A 5 -3.70 -10.54 16.16
C ASN A 5 -3.21 -10.46 14.73
N LEU A 6 -3.38 -11.53 13.93
CA LEU A 6 -3.08 -11.51 12.49
C LEU A 6 -3.94 -10.49 11.74
N TYR A 7 -5.23 -10.42 12.06
CA TYR A 7 -6.13 -9.42 11.48
C TYR A 7 -5.71 -7.98 11.83
N ARG A 8 -5.38 -7.73 13.11
CA ARG A 8 -4.86 -6.42 13.53
C ARG A 8 -3.55 -6.08 12.82
N PHE A 9 -2.63 -7.02 12.71
CA PHE A 9 -1.37 -6.83 11.98
C PHE A 9 -1.62 -6.46 10.52
N TYR A 10 -2.49 -7.18 9.83
CA TYR A 10 -2.87 -6.89 8.45
C TYR A 10 -3.53 -5.51 8.30
N TYR A 11 -4.39 -5.14 9.25
CA TYR A 11 -5.07 -3.85 9.27
C TYR A 11 -4.11 -2.68 9.52
N TYR A 12 -3.17 -2.79 10.46
CA TYR A 12 -2.17 -1.75 10.68
C TYR A 12 -1.17 -1.68 9.52
N SER A 13 -0.78 -2.82 8.96
CA SER A 13 0.09 -2.86 7.78
C SER A 13 -0.54 -2.12 6.59
N ASN A 14 -1.86 -2.19 6.42
CA ASN A 14 -2.59 -1.42 5.41
C ASN A 14 -2.39 0.09 5.60
N ILE A 15 -2.66 0.57 6.82
CA ILE A 15 -2.59 2.00 7.13
C ILE A 15 -1.16 2.50 6.91
N ILE A 16 -0.17 1.70 7.30
CA ILE A 16 1.25 2.02 7.13
C ILE A 16 1.61 2.10 5.63
N VAL A 17 1.32 1.07 4.83
CA VAL A 17 1.64 1.05 3.40
C VAL A 17 0.95 2.20 2.66
N ASN A 18 -0.34 2.45 2.95
CA ASN A 18 -1.07 3.56 2.35
C ASN A 18 -0.46 4.92 2.71
N ARG A 19 -0.12 5.14 3.99
CA ARG A 19 0.43 6.41 4.47
C ARG A 19 1.86 6.64 3.95
N ILE A 20 2.68 5.59 3.87
CA ILE A 20 4.02 5.65 3.28
C ILE A 20 3.94 5.96 1.78
N PHE A 21 3.07 5.28 1.04
CA PHE A 21 2.90 5.52 -0.40
C PHE A 21 2.49 6.97 -0.69
N TRP A 22 1.46 7.47 0.00
CA TRP A 22 1.00 8.85 -0.19
C TRP A 22 2.01 9.88 0.28
N GLY A 23 2.68 9.64 1.41
CA GLY A 23 3.75 10.51 1.89
C GLY A 23 4.90 10.60 0.90
N TYR A 24 5.34 9.45 0.38
CA TYR A 24 6.38 9.38 -0.64
C TYR A 24 5.95 10.07 -1.95
N PHE A 25 4.73 9.82 -2.41
CA PHE A 25 4.18 10.45 -3.61
C PHE A 25 4.13 11.98 -3.47
N LEU A 26 3.73 12.49 -2.31
CA LEU A 26 3.67 13.92 -2.04
C LEU A 26 5.08 14.54 -2.05
N VAL A 27 6.06 13.91 -1.39
CA VAL A 27 7.47 14.35 -1.43
C VAL A 27 8.00 14.36 -2.86
N MET A 28 7.68 13.34 -3.64
CA MET A 28 8.11 13.22 -5.03
C MET A 28 7.47 14.28 -5.93
N ALA A 29 6.20 14.61 -5.69
CA ALA A 29 5.50 15.70 -6.36
C ALA A 29 6.14 17.06 -6.01
N ILE A 30 6.37 17.34 -4.73
CA ILE A 30 7.07 18.56 -4.28
C ILE A 30 8.46 18.64 -4.92
N TYR A 31 9.23 17.56 -4.90
CA TYR A 31 10.56 17.53 -5.49
C TYR A 31 10.53 17.88 -6.99
N ARG A 32 9.58 17.30 -7.74
CA ARG A 32 9.38 17.59 -9.17
C ARG A 32 8.98 19.04 -9.44
N PHE A 33 8.13 19.61 -8.61
CA PHE A 33 7.60 20.96 -8.80
C PHE A 33 8.57 22.07 -8.34
N PHE A 34 9.33 21.85 -7.27
CA PHE A 34 10.14 22.91 -6.65
C PHE A 34 11.66 22.79 -6.87
N ILE A 35 12.20 21.59 -7.10
CA ILE A 35 13.66 21.37 -7.09
C ILE A 35 14.21 21.02 -8.47
N SER A 36 13.62 20.05 -9.18
CA SER A 36 14.18 19.59 -10.45
C SER A 36 13.15 18.97 -11.38
N LYS A 37 13.32 19.26 -12.68
CA LYS A 37 12.47 18.74 -13.76
C LYS A 37 12.68 17.23 -13.96
N ASP A 38 13.86 16.73 -13.61
CA ASP A 38 14.25 15.33 -13.75
C ASP A 38 14.18 14.59 -12.41
N ILE A 39 13.56 13.41 -12.45
CA ILE A 39 13.44 12.52 -11.29
C ILE A 39 14.67 11.60 -11.28
N PRO A 40 15.40 11.49 -10.17
CA PRO A 40 16.48 10.51 -10.04
C PRO A 40 15.97 9.09 -10.31
N LEU A 41 16.72 8.31 -11.08
CA LEU A 41 16.39 6.90 -11.38
C LEU A 41 16.09 6.09 -10.11
N LEU A 42 16.83 6.32 -9.02
CA LEU A 42 16.59 5.63 -7.75
C LEU A 42 15.20 5.93 -7.17
N LEU A 43 14.74 7.19 -7.26
CA LEU A 43 13.41 7.59 -6.81
C LEU A 43 12.30 6.98 -7.67
N SER A 44 12.53 6.83 -8.99
CA SER A 44 11.55 6.17 -9.85
C SER A 44 11.45 4.68 -9.55
N TYR A 45 12.56 3.96 -9.34
CA TYR A 45 12.52 2.57 -8.91
C TYR A 45 11.80 2.38 -7.56
N LEU A 46 12.09 3.25 -6.59
CA LEU A 46 11.43 3.20 -5.29
C LEU A 46 9.92 3.47 -5.42
N PHE A 47 9.52 4.37 -6.34
CA PHE A 47 8.11 4.59 -6.66
C PHE A 47 7.44 3.32 -7.19
N PHE A 48 8.04 2.63 -8.16
CA PHE A 48 7.47 1.39 -8.70
C PHE A 48 7.39 0.27 -7.66
N LEU A 49 8.38 0.17 -6.78
CA LEU A 49 8.35 -0.78 -5.66
C LEU A 49 7.18 -0.48 -4.71
N LEU A 50 7.04 0.78 -4.27
CA LEU A 50 5.96 1.23 -3.40
C LEU A 50 4.59 1.09 -4.05
N LEU A 51 4.48 1.38 -5.35
CA LEU A 51 3.28 1.19 -6.15
C LEU A 51 2.90 -0.29 -6.22
N GLY A 52 3.87 -1.16 -6.47
CA GLY A 52 3.66 -2.62 -6.49
C GLY A 52 3.16 -3.14 -5.14
N MET A 53 3.75 -2.69 -4.03
CA MET A 53 3.27 -3.04 -2.69
C MET A 53 1.86 -2.51 -2.43
N TYR A 54 1.56 -1.27 -2.83
CA TYR A 54 0.24 -0.67 -2.67
C TYR A 54 -0.85 -1.41 -3.46
N LEU A 55 -0.58 -1.70 -4.74
CA LEU A 55 -1.49 -2.44 -5.62
C LEU A 55 -1.66 -3.89 -5.17
N GLY A 56 -0.56 -4.59 -4.89
CA GLY A 56 -0.58 -5.98 -4.42
C GLY A 56 -1.36 -6.11 -3.12
N TYR A 57 -1.18 -5.18 -2.19
CA TYR A 57 -1.98 -5.13 -0.96
C TYR A 57 -3.48 -4.89 -1.25
N LYS A 58 -3.81 -3.91 -2.10
CA LYS A 58 -5.20 -3.57 -2.42
C LYS A 58 -5.92 -4.75 -3.10
N LEU A 59 -5.21 -5.47 -3.95
CA LEU A 59 -5.67 -6.69 -4.60
C LEU A 59 -5.94 -7.80 -3.58
N ALA A 60 -4.99 -8.04 -2.66
CA ALA A 60 -5.15 -9.05 -1.60
C ALA A 60 -6.34 -8.74 -0.68
N ARG A 61 -6.58 -7.46 -0.37
CA ARG A 61 -7.76 -7.03 0.39
C ARG A 61 -9.06 -7.26 -0.39
N CYS A 62 -9.09 -6.92 -1.67
CA CYS A 62 -10.25 -7.15 -2.52
C CYS A 62 -10.59 -8.64 -2.63
N ALA A 63 -9.57 -9.49 -2.78
CA ALA A 63 -9.73 -10.95 -2.77
C ALA A 63 -10.25 -11.47 -1.42
N TYR A 64 -9.73 -10.94 -0.31
CA TYR A 64 -10.21 -11.28 1.03
C TYR A 64 -11.69 -10.88 1.24
N ASP A 65 -12.06 -9.66 0.87
CA ASP A 65 -13.43 -9.16 1.00
C ASP A 65 -14.40 -9.93 0.08
N TYR A 66 -13.97 -10.29 -1.13
CA TYR A 66 -14.74 -11.13 -2.05
C TYR A 66 -14.98 -12.54 -1.50
N LEU A 67 -13.93 -13.19 -0.95
CA LEU A 67 -14.04 -14.49 -0.30
C LEU A 67 -14.93 -14.43 0.95
N LYS A 68 -14.81 -13.37 1.74
CA LYS A 68 -15.64 -13.15 2.94
C LYS A 68 -17.12 -12.99 2.59
N ASN A 69 -17.44 -12.25 1.53
CA ASN A 69 -18.83 -12.02 1.11
C ASN A 69 -19.47 -13.24 0.44
N ASN A 70 -18.70 -14.04 -0.33
CA ASN A 70 -19.23 -15.22 -1.01
C ASN A 70 -19.27 -16.48 -0.14
N ASN A 71 -18.35 -16.65 0.83
CA ASN A 71 -18.30 -17.85 1.67
C ASN A 71 -19.08 -17.74 2.99
N GLY A 72 -19.90 -16.71 3.18
CA GLY A 72 -21.00 -16.64 4.15
C GLY A 72 -20.67 -16.68 5.66
N LYS A 73 -19.50 -17.18 6.09
CA LYS A 73 -18.94 -17.25 7.45
C LYS A 73 -17.89 -18.36 7.47
N GLN A 74 -16.61 -18.05 7.34
CA GLN A 74 -15.54 -18.99 7.72
C GLN A 74 -14.27 -18.29 8.25
N TYR A 75 -14.36 -17.07 8.81
CA TYR A 75 -13.27 -16.46 9.61
C TYR A 75 -13.81 -15.52 10.69
#